data_AF-K1XC90-F1
#
_entry.id   AF-K1XC90-F1
#
_cell.length_a   1.000
_cell.length_b   1.000
_cell.length_c   1.000
_cell.angle_alpha   90.00
_cell.angle_beta   90.00
_cell.angle_gamma   90.00
#
_symmetry.space_group_name_H-M   'P 1'
#
loop_
_entity.id
_entity.type
_entity.pdbx_description
1 polymer ?
#
loop_
_entity_poly.entity_id
_entity_poly.type
_entity_poly.pdbx_seq_one_letter_code
_entity_poly.pdbx_strand_id
1 'polypeptide(L)'
;MCGFTGPISTLPGHAFKVPDEVACDSHPNIIATHRIQGETDSFGSELLDMCSDCYAEHLESAIAISKELAACDWCDVVAAGLVKTRDYEEGMSGPVYDVCPACISVRTARASKETKEYFEDY
;
A
#
# COMPACT_ATOMS: atom_id res chain seq x y z
N MET A 1 -2.20 -4.72 -20.93
CA MET A 1 -1.69 -3.34 -20.79
C MET A 1 -1.88 -2.95 -19.34
N CYS A 2 -0.79 -2.60 -18.65
CA CYS A 2 -0.82 -2.00 -17.32
C CYS A 2 -1.80 -0.81 -17.33
N GLY A 3 -2.88 -0.94 -16.57
CA GLY A 3 -3.93 0.08 -16.50
C GLY A 3 -3.55 1.12 -15.46
N PHE A 4 -3.27 2.35 -15.89
CA PHE A 4 -3.19 3.48 -14.96
C PHE A 4 -4.61 3.78 -14.46
N THR A 5 -4.84 3.61 -13.17
CA THR A 5 -6.11 4.00 -12.53
C THR A 5 -5.95 5.36 -11.86
N GLY A 6 -7.02 6.17 -11.89
CA GLY A 6 -7.05 7.54 -11.35
C GLY A 6 -6.91 7.61 -9.82
N PRO A 7 -7.46 8.63 -9.13
CA PRO A 7 -7.28 8.75 -7.69
C PRO A 7 -7.79 7.48 -6.99
N ILE A 8 -6.87 6.78 -6.34
CA ILE A 8 -7.13 5.47 -5.76
C ILE A 8 -7.04 5.56 -4.24
N SER A 9 -8.08 5.07 -3.56
CA SER A 9 -8.15 5.06 -2.10
C SER A 9 -7.42 3.86 -1.48
N THR A 10 -7.00 2.88 -2.28
CA THR A 10 -6.26 1.70 -1.84
C THR A 10 -4.75 1.97 -1.78
N LEU A 11 -4.05 1.18 -0.98
CA LEU A 11 -2.60 1.32 -0.75
C LEU A 11 -1.80 0.40 -1.69
N PRO A 12 -0.53 0.72 -1.96
CA PRO A 12 0.38 -0.19 -2.64
C PRO A 12 0.35 -1.60 -2.03
N GLY A 13 0.33 -2.61 -2.89
CA GLY A 13 0.14 -4.02 -2.50
C GLY A 13 -1.31 -4.48 -2.42
N HIS A 14 -2.31 -3.59 -2.62
CA HIS A 14 -3.71 -4.00 -2.69
C HIS A 14 -3.96 -4.92 -3.89
N ALA A 15 -4.62 -6.05 -3.66
CA ALA A 15 -4.94 -7.01 -4.71
C ALA A 15 -6.24 -6.62 -5.42
N PHE A 16 -6.22 -6.64 -6.75
CA PHE A 16 -7.38 -6.42 -7.61
C PHE A 16 -7.78 -7.69 -8.34
N LYS A 17 -9.01 -7.69 -8.87
CA LYS A 17 -9.43 -8.72 -9.82
C LYS A 17 -8.58 -8.61 -11.10
N VAL A 18 -8.00 -9.74 -11.51
CA VAL A 18 -7.31 -9.84 -12.80
C VAL A 18 -8.33 -9.85 -13.93
N PRO A 19 -8.17 -9.02 -14.97
CA PRO A 19 -8.98 -9.12 -16.17
C PRO A 19 -8.66 -10.38 -16.96
N ASP A 20 -9.65 -10.86 -17.70
CA ASP A 20 -9.52 -12.10 -18.48
C ASP A 20 -8.43 -11.94 -19.55
N GLU A 21 -7.66 -13.01 -19.77
CA GLU A 21 -6.66 -13.15 -20.84
C GLU A 21 -5.51 -12.13 -20.80
N VAL A 22 -5.28 -11.47 -19.66
CA VAL A 22 -4.12 -10.58 -19.48
C VAL A 22 -2.86 -11.41 -19.27
N ALA A 23 -1.80 -11.10 -20.03
CA ALA A 23 -0.49 -11.71 -19.86
C ALA A 23 0.25 -11.11 -18.65
N CYS A 24 1.11 -11.91 -18.02
CA CYS A 24 2.03 -11.44 -17.00
C CYS A 24 3.01 -10.42 -17.59
N ASP A 25 3.25 -9.32 -16.87
CA ASP A 25 4.14 -8.24 -17.31
C ASP A 25 5.60 -8.70 -17.49
N SER A 26 6.04 -9.66 -16.67
CA SER A 26 7.39 -10.25 -16.77
C SER A 26 7.44 -11.45 -17.72
N HIS A 27 6.32 -12.14 -17.91
CA HIS A 27 6.23 -13.34 -18.74
C HIS A 27 5.09 -13.20 -19.77
N PRO A 28 5.34 -12.57 -20.93
CA PRO A 28 4.29 -12.28 -21.92
C PRO A 28 3.56 -13.52 -22.46
N ASN A 29 4.15 -14.71 -22.31
CA ASN A 29 3.58 -15.98 -22.76
C ASN A 29 2.74 -16.70 -21.68
N ILE A 30 2.64 -16.14 -20.47
CA ILE A 30 1.92 -16.74 -19.34
C ILE A 30 0.78 -15.81 -18.94
N ILE A 31 -0.40 -16.37 -18.69
CA ILE A 31 -1.56 -15.60 -18.22
C ILE A 31 -1.34 -15.17 -16.77
N ALA A 32 -1.63 -13.91 -16.47
CA ALA A 32 -1.57 -13.37 -15.13
C ALA A 32 -2.66 -14.01 -14.23
N THR A 33 -2.27 -14.36 -13.01
CA THR A 33 -3.16 -14.93 -11.98
C THR A 33 -3.39 -13.96 -10.84
N HIS A 34 -2.51 -12.95 -10.69
CA HIS A 34 -2.58 -11.94 -9.65
C HIS A 34 -2.43 -10.56 -10.27
N ARG A 35 -3.20 -9.61 -9.74
CA ARG A 35 -3.06 -8.18 -10.06
C ARG A 35 -2.94 -7.43 -8.76
N ILE A 36 -1.91 -6.60 -8.63
CA ILE A 36 -1.69 -5.78 -7.44
C ILE A 36 -1.47 -4.33 -7.80
N GLN A 37 -1.74 -3.44 -6.85
CA GLN A 37 -1.30 -2.06 -6.91
C GLN A 37 0.22 -1.98 -6.73
N GLY A 38 0.89 -1.44 -7.73
CA GLY A 38 2.31 -1.10 -7.66
C GLY A 38 2.52 0.23 -6.94
N GLU A 39 3.44 1.03 -7.48
CA GLU A 39 3.68 2.38 -6.96
C GLU A 39 2.43 3.26 -7.11
N THR A 40 2.29 4.20 -6.18
CA THR A 40 1.19 5.18 -6.20
C THR A 40 1.77 6.55 -5.96
N ASP A 41 1.57 7.43 -6.93
CA ASP A 41 2.06 8.80 -6.92
C ASP A 41 0.90 9.79 -7.10
N SER A 42 1.23 11.07 -7.23
CA SER A 42 0.24 12.13 -7.43
C SER A 42 -0.51 12.04 -8.78
N PHE A 43 -0.03 11.24 -9.72
CA PHE A 43 -0.61 11.09 -11.06
C PHE A 43 -1.46 9.82 -11.20
N GLY A 44 -1.32 8.84 -10.30
CA GLY A 44 -2.19 7.68 -10.25
C GLY A 44 -1.51 6.48 -9.59
N SER A 45 -2.01 5.29 -9.92
CA SER A 45 -1.43 4.04 -9.45
C SER A 45 -1.15 3.09 -10.60
N GLU A 46 0.01 2.47 -10.54
CA GLU A 46 0.37 1.35 -11.40
C GLU A 46 -0.37 0.08 -10.96
N LEU A 47 -0.79 -0.73 -11.94
CA LEU A 47 -1.32 -2.07 -11.70
C LEU A 47 -0.40 -3.09 -12.35
N LEU A 48 0.18 -3.96 -11.52
CA LEU A 48 1.09 -5.01 -11.93
C LEU A 48 0.33 -6.32 -12.12
N ASP A 49 0.45 -6.91 -13.30
CA ASP A 49 -0.13 -8.20 -13.68
C ASP A 49 0.93 -9.30 -13.60
N MET A 50 0.76 -10.24 -12.67
CA MET A 50 1.75 -11.26 -12.35
C MET A 50 1.21 -12.68 -12.49
N CYS A 51 2.05 -13.58 -13.00
CA CYS A 51 1.85 -15.02 -12.83
C CYS A 51 2.18 -15.43 -11.38
N SER A 52 1.85 -16.67 -11.01
CA SER A 52 2.05 -17.16 -9.64
C SER A 52 3.51 -17.13 -9.19
N ASP A 53 4.46 -17.38 -10.10
CA ASP A 53 5.89 -17.36 -9.79
C ASP A 53 6.38 -15.94 -9.51
N CYS A 54 6.05 -14.98 -10.38
CA CYS A 54 6.36 -13.56 -10.16
C CYS A 54 5.70 -13.02 -8.89
N TYR A 55 4.48 -13.47 -8.57
CA TYR A 55 3.81 -13.05 -7.35
C TYR A 55 4.52 -13.59 -6.10
N ALA A 56 5.04 -14.82 -6.13
CA ALA A 56 5.85 -15.37 -5.04
C ALA A 56 7.14 -14.56 -4.84
N GLU A 57 7.87 -14.25 -5.90
CA GLU A 57 9.06 -13.38 -5.86
C GLU A 57 8.73 -11.98 -5.31
N HIS A 58 7.58 -11.43 -5.72
CA HIS A 58 7.11 -10.14 -5.21
C HIS A 58 6.83 -10.19 -3.70
N LEU A 59 6.20 -11.25 -3.20
CA LEU A 59 5.98 -11.42 -1.75
C LEU A 59 7.30 -11.56 -0.99
N GLU A 60 8.25 -12.34 -1.49
CA GLU A 60 9.56 -12.50 -0.87
C GLU A 60 10.33 -11.18 -0.80
N SER A 61 10.33 -10.41 -1.90
CA SER A 61 10.95 -9.09 -1.93
C SER A 61 10.26 -8.09 -1.00
N ALA A 62 8.93 -8.06 -0.95
CA ALA A 62 8.18 -7.22 -0.02
C ALA A 62 8.51 -7.56 1.45
N ILE A 63 8.62 -8.85 1.78
CA ILE A 63 9.03 -9.29 3.12
C ILE A 63 10.47 -8.86 3.41
N ALA A 64 11.39 -8.97 2.45
CA ALA A 64 12.76 -8.53 2.62
C ALA A 64 12.85 -7.03 2.88
N ILE A 65 12.18 -6.21 2.05
CA ILE A 65 12.11 -4.76 2.18
C ILE A 65 11.52 -4.35 3.54
N SER A 66 10.46 -5.04 4.00
CA SER A 66 9.86 -4.72 5.30
C SER A 66 10.82 -4.91 6.48
N LYS A 67 11.89 -5.71 6.32
CA LYS A 67 12.91 -5.93 7.35
C LYS A 67 14.06 -4.92 7.27
N GLU A 68 14.17 -4.19 6.17
CA GLU A 68 15.18 -3.15 6.01
C GLU A 68 14.88 -1.99 6.96
N LEU A 69 15.97 -1.35 7.42
CA LEU A 69 15.88 -0.18 8.27
C LEU A 69 15.75 1.06 7.38
N ALA A 70 14.64 1.77 7.53
CA ALA A 70 14.38 3.02 6.83
C ALA A 70 13.88 4.09 7.82
N ALA A 71 14.02 5.35 7.44
CA ALA A 71 13.53 6.47 8.25
C ALA A 71 12.00 6.57 8.14
N CYS A 72 11.33 6.77 9.27
CA CYS A 72 9.89 7.04 9.32
C CYS A 72 9.60 8.46 8.82
N ASP A 73 8.66 8.62 7.89
CA ASP A 73 8.31 9.93 7.32
C ASP A 73 7.71 10.93 8.32
N TRP A 74 7.23 10.46 9.48
CA TRP A 74 6.58 11.33 10.47
C TRP A 74 7.48 11.74 11.64
N CYS A 75 8.47 10.92 11.98
CA CYS A 75 9.32 11.18 13.15
C CYS A 75 10.81 11.12 12.84
N ASP A 76 11.19 10.84 11.59
CA ASP A 76 12.56 10.71 11.11
C ASP A 76 13.42 9.65 11.83
N VAL A 77 12.82 8.83 12.69
CA VAL A 77 13.49 7.73 13.39
C VAL A 77 13.61 6.52 12.46
N VAL A 78 14.81 5.95 12.41
CA VAL A 78 15.07 4.71 11.66
C VAL A 78 14.45 3.52 12.38
N ALA A 79 13.57 2.80 11.67
CA ALA A 79 12.90 1.61 12.18
C ALA A 79 12.76 0.55 11.07
N ALA A 80 12.62 -0.71 11.47
CA ALA A 80 12.19 -1.78 10.58
C ALA A 80 10.66 -1.91 10.62
N GLY A 81 10.08 -2.51 9.59
CA GLY A 81 8.64 -2.77 9.53
C GLY A 81 7.83 -1.49 9.36
N LEU A 82 8.31 -0.54 8.55
CA LEU A 82 7.51 0.62 8.16
C LEU A 82 6.26 0.14 7.42
N VAL A 83 5.14 0.81 7.70
CA VAL A 83 3.84 0.49 7.12
C VAL A 83 3.42 1.66 6.24
N LYS A 84 3.09 1.34 4.99
CA LYS A 84 2.49 2.29 4.06
C LYS A 84 1.16 2.77 4.60
N THR A 85 1.00 4.07 4.76
CA THR A 85 -0.22 4.69 5.28
C THR A 85 -0.51 6.01 4.59
N ARG A 86 -1.78 6.40 4.53
CA ARG A 86 -2.20 7.76 4.20
C ARG A 86 -2.59 8.52 5.46
N ASP A 87 -2.47 9.85 5.42
CA ASP A 87 -3.08 10.72 6.41
C ASP A 87 -4.55 10.99 6.04
N TYR A 88 -5.47 10.70 6.96
CA TYR A 88 -6.89 10.94 6.73
C TYR A 88 -7.24 12.43 6.80
N GLU A 89 -6.42 13.27 7.44
CA GLU A 89 -6.59 14.73 7.48
C GLU A 89 -6.27 15.37 6.10
N GLU A 90 -5.34 14.78 5.34
CA GLU A 90 -5.01 15.20 3.96
C GLU A 90 -5.93 14.56 2.89
N GLY A 91 -6.80 13.64 3.31
CA GLY A 91 -7.75 12.94 2.46
C GLY A 91 -7.24 11.60 1.93
N MET A 92 -8.21 10.73 1.59
CA MET A 92 -7.94 9.31 1.26
C MET A 92 -7.22 9.05 -0.07
N SER A 93 -7.03 10.10 -0.88
CA SER A 93 -6.27 10.05 -2.14
C SER A 93 -4.95 10.84 -2.04
N GLY A 94 -4.55 11.24 -0.83
CA GLY A 94 -3.31 11.95 -0.58
C GLY A 94 -2.04 11.08 -0.68
N PRO A 95 -0.87 11.65 -0.36
CA PRO A 95 0.42 10.97 -0.39
C PRO A 95 0.43 9.70 0.47
N VAL A 96 1.25 8.72 0.06
CA VAL A 96 1.51 7.51 0.83
C VAL A 96 2.83 7.68 1.57
N TYR A 97 2.79 7.48 2.88
CA TYR A 97 3.94 7.59 3.78
C TYR A 97 4.37 6.22 4.30
N ASP A 98 5.66 6.04 4.52
CA ASP A 98 6.24 4.90 5.23
C ASP A 98 6.41 5.25 6.71
N VAL A 99 5.53 4.69 7.54
CA VAL A 99 5.40 5.10 8.95
C VAL A 99 5.70 3.96 9.90
N CYS A 100 6.45 4.25 10.96
CA CYS A 100 6.83 3.25 11.93
C CYS A 100 5.63 2.81 12.80
N PRO A 101 5.64 1.56 13.33
CA PRO A 101 4.55 1.04 14.16
C PRO A 101 4.23 1.91 15.39
N ALA A 102 5.24 2.59 15.96
CA ALA A 102 5.06 3.50 17.08
C ALA A 102 4.17 4.71 16.70
N CYS A 103 4.49 5.38 15.59
CA CYS A 103 3.70 6.50 15.08
C CYS A 103 2.26 6.09 14.71
N ILE A 104 2.10 4.91 14.08
CA ILE A 104 0.77 4.34 13.81
C ILE A 104 -0.02 4.16 15.11
N SER A 105 0.59 3.58 16.14
CA SER A 105 -0.10 3.33 17.42
C SER A 105 -0.59 4.61 18.09
N VAL A 106 0.21 5.68 18.06
CA VAL A 106 -0.16 6.99 18.61
C VAL A 106 -1.33 7.58 17.84
N ARG A 107 -1.29 7.55 16.50
CA ARG A 107 -2.38 8.05 15.66
C ARG A 107 -3.67 7.26 15.89
N THR A 108 -3.61 5.93 15.92
CA THR A 108 -4.78 5.08 16.17
C THR A 108 -5.35 5.34 17.56
N ALA A 109 -4.52 5.53 18.59
CA ALA A 109 -4.97 5.87 19.94
C ALA A 109 -5.71 7.22 19.96
N ARG A 110 -5.16 8.25 19.31
CA ARG A 110 -5.81 9.57 19.17
C ARG A 110 -7.16 9.45 18.46
N ALA A 111 -7.21 8.82 17.28
CA ALA A 111 -8.44 8.64 16.53
C ALA A 111 -9.51 7.85 17.31
N SER A 112 -9.09 6.82 18.07
CA SER A 112 -10.01 6.05 18.92
C SER A 112 -10.58 6.88 20.07
N LYS A 113 -9.81 7.84 20.60
CA LYS A 113 -10.24 8.73 21.67
C LYS A 113 -11.26 9.74 21.15
N GLU A 114 -10.95 10.39 20.03
CA GLU A 114 -11.84 11.35 19.36
C GLU A 114 -13.18 10.67 18.97
N THR A 115 -13.11 9.43 18.48
CA THR A 115 -14.30 8.65 18.16
C THR A 115 -15.15 8.38 19.40
N LYS A 116 -14.54 7.97 20.52
CA LYS A 116 -15.28 7.71 21.78
C LYS A 116 -15.94 8.96 22.32
N GLU A 117 -15.24 10.09 22.37
CA GLU A 117 -15.79 11.37 22.83
C GLU A 117 -17.03 11.76 22.01
N TYR A 118 -16.97 11.62 20.68
CA TYR A 118 -18.12 11.89 19.81
C TYR A 118 -19.35 11.01 20.10
N PHE A 119 -19.13 9.71 20.37
CA PHE A 119 -20.22 8.78 20.67
C PHE A 119 -20.74 8.86 22.11
N GLU A 120 -19.96 9.38 23.06
CA GLU A 120 -20.41 9.62 24.44
C GLU A 120 -21.28 10.89 24.55
N ASP A 121 -21.14 11.83 23.61
CA ASP A 121 -21.92 13.07 23.55
C ASP A 121 -23.31 12.92 22.86
N TYR A 122 -23.65 11.73 22.37
CA TYR A 122 -24.93 11.39 21.68
C TYR A 122 -25.72 10.30 22.42
#